data_AF-A0A8T3Q046-F1
#
_entry.id   AF-A0A8T3Q046-F1
#
_cell.length_a   1.000
_cell.length_b   1.000
_cell.length_c   1.000
_cell.angle_alpha   90.00
_cell.angle_beta   90.00
_cell.angle_gamma   90.00
#
_symmetry.space_group_name_H-M   'P 1'
#
loop_
_entity.id
_entity.type
_entity.pdbx_description
1 polymer ?
#
loop_
_entity_poly.entity_id
_entity_poly.type
_entity_poly.pdbx_seq_one_letter_code
_entity_poly.pdbx_strand_id
1 'polypeptide(L)' 'ISREQYLYRERRFGSFSRTVQLPVRVQGDRADATFTDGVLTLRIPKAEEVKPRQIRINAGDSAASGNGTQASS' A
#
# COMPACT_ATOMS: atom_id res chain seq x y z
N ILE A 1 21.02 -6.80 -48.36
CA ILE A 1 20.80 -7.33 -47.00
C ILE A 1 19.36 -7.84 -46.92
N SER A 2 19.10 -9.12 -47.19
CA SER A 2 17.73 -9.67 -47.09
C SER A 2 17.61 -10.51 -45.84
N ARG A 3 16.85 -9.98 -44.88
CA ARG A 3 16.49 -10.63 -43.62
C ARG A 3 15.77 -11.93 -43.91
N GLU A 4 16.19 -13.00 -43.24
CA GLU A 4 15.45 -14.25 -43.13
C GLU A 4 13.98 -13.94 -42.81
N GLN A 5 13.08 -14.26 -43.74
CA GLN A 5 11.65 -14.07 -43.57
C GLN A 5 11.15 -15.14 -42.59
N TYR A 6 10.85 -14.73 -41.36
CA TYR A 6 10.19 -15.62 -40.39
C TYR A 6 8.85 -16.09 -40.96
N LEU A 7 8.67 -17.41 -41.11
CA LEU A 7 7.39 -18.02 -41.50
C LEU A 7 6.35 -17.94 -40.37
N TYR A 8 6.79 -17.99 -39.10
CA TYR A 8 5.92 -17.84 -37.94
C TYR A 8 6.71 -17.33 -36.72
N ARG A 9 6.06 -16.55 -35.85
CA ARG A 9 6.69 -15.98 -34.65
C ARG A 9 5.72 -15.96 -33.47
N GLU A 10 5.94 -16.88 -32.53
CA GLU A 10 5.07 -17.09 -31.37
C GLU A 10 5.49 -16.28 -30.14
N ARG A 11 6.81 -16.04 -29.99
CA ARG A 11 7.35 -15.34 -28.83
C ARG A 11 7.15 -13.83 -28.95
N ARG A 12 6.59 -13.24 -27.88
CA ARG A 12 6.51 -11.79 -27.71
C ARG A 12 7.91 -11.17 -27.72
N PHE A 13 8.03 -9.99 -28.30
CA PHE A 13 9.27 -9.24 -28.44
C PHE A 13 8.99 -7.75 -28.37
N GLY A 14 10.03 -6.97 -28.11
CA GLY A 14 9.94 -5.53 -27.91
C GLY A 14 9.96 -5.16 -26.43
N SER A 15 9.82 -3.86 -26.16
CA SER A 15 9.81 -3.33 -24.80
C SER A 15 8.62 -3.87 -24.01
N PHE A 16 8.84 -4.19 -22.74
CA PHE A 16 7.77 -4.59 -21.82
C PHE A 16 7.74 -3.64 -20.62
N SER A 17 6.55 -3.37 -20.10
CA SER A 17 6.34 -2.64 -18.85
C SER A 17 5.14 -3.25 -18.14
N ARG A 18 5.24 -3.39 -16.81
CA ARG A 18 4.17 -3.88 -15.95
C ARG A 18 4.19 -3.10 -14.64
N THR A 19 2.99 -2.81 -14.14
CA THR A 19 2.77 -2.28 -12.80
C THR A 19 2.06 -3.34 -11.98
N VAL A 20 2.56 -3.58 -10.77
CA VAL A 20 1.97 -4.52 -9.80
C VAL A 20 1.67 -3.74 -8.53
N GLN A 21 0.43 -3.81 -8.05
CA GLN A 21 0.06 -3.21 -6.77
C GLN A 21 0.38 -4.19 -5.64
N LEU A 22 1.08 -3.72 -4.62
CA LEU A 22 1.40 -4.52 -3.44
C LEU A 22 0.34 -4.29 -2.36
N PRO A 23 -0.07 -5.33 -1.61
CA PRO A 23 -1.11 -5.22 -0.60
C PRO A 23 -0.65 -4.49 0.68
N VAL A 24 0.65 -4.21 0.81
CA VAL A 24 1.26 -3.59 1.99
C VAL A 24 2.21 -2.47 1.56
N ARG A 25 2.50 -1.55 2.48
CA ARG A 25 3.56 -0.55 2.28
C ARG A 25 4.92 -1.23 2.32
N VAL A 26 5.85 -0.75 1.50
CA VAL A 26 7.20 -1.31 1.35
C VAL A 26 8.25 -0.21 1.35
N GLN A 27 9.50 -0.57 1.64
CA GLN A 27 10.65 0.34 1.56
C GLN A 27 11.31 0.20 0.18
N GLY A 28 10.78 0.94 -0.81
CA GLY A 28 11.22 0.83 -2.21
C GLY A 28 12.72 1.08 -2.42
N ASP A 29 13.30 2.00 -1.64
CA ASP A 29 14.72 2.37 -1.71
C ASP A 29 15.67 1.24 -1.28
N ARG A 30 15.14 0.20 -0.62
CA ARG A 30 15.89 -0.99 -0.16
C ARG A 30 15.53 -2.25 -0.96
N ALA A 31 15.01 -2.08 -2.17
CA ALA A 31 14.71 -3.20 -3.05
C ALA A 31 15.99 -3.83 -3.61
N ASP A 32 16.06 -5.16 -3.57
CA ASP A 32 17.08 -5.95 -4.26
C ASP A 32 16.46 -6.66 -5.47
N ALA A 33 17.26 -6.83 -6.52
CA ALA A 33 16.84 -7.48 -7.77
C ALA A 33 17.86 -8.52 -8.24
N THR A 34 17.38 -9.69 -8.66
CA THR A 34 18.20 -10.72 -9.32
C THR A 34 17.53 -11.19 -10.60
N PHE A 35 18.34 -11.52 -11.62
CA PHE A 35 17.87 -12.08 -12.87
C PHE A 35 18.64 -13.34 -13.20
N THR A 36 17.95 -14.48 -13.19
CA THR A 36 18.56 -15.80 -13.39
C THR A 36 17.59 -16.66 -14.18
N ASP A 37 18.09 -17.36 -15.20
CA ASP A 37 17.31 -18.26 -16.07
C ASP A 37 16.02 -17.67 -16.65
N GLY A 38 16.05 -16.37 -16.99
CA GLY A 38 14.91 -15.67 -17.58
C GLY A 38 13.88 -15.16 -16.57
N VAL A 39 14.12 -15.27 -15.26
CA VAL A 39 13.22 -14.82 -14.21
C VAL A 39 13.80 -13.62 -13.47
N LEU A 40 13.06 -12.50 -13.47
CA LEU A 40 13.34 -11.35 -12.63
C LEU A 40 12.71 -11.53 -11.25
N THR A 41 13.53 -11.64 -10.22
CA THR A 41 13.09 -11.71 -8.81
C THR A 41 13.37 -10.38 -8.11
N LEU A 42 12.33 -9.79 -7.52
CA LEU A 42 12.43 -8.57 -6.72
C LEU A 42 12.16 -8.90 -5.24
N ARG A 43 13.07 -8.49 -4.36
CA ARG A 43 12.91 -8.61 -2.90
C ARG A 43 12.81 -7.20 -2.33
N ILE A 44 11.63 -6.86 -1.80
CA ILE A 44 11.36 -5.52 -1.26
C ILE A 44 10.92 -5.67 0.20
N PRO A 45 11.67 -5.10 1.16
CA PRO A 45 11.30 -5.15 2.57
C PRO A 45 9.95 -4.46 2.81
N LYS A 46 9.14 -5.05 3.69
CA LYS A 46 7.92 -4.38 4.19
C LYS A 46 8.30 -3.11 4.94
N ALA A 47 7.45 -2.10 4.88
CA ALA A 47 7.59 -0.93 5.74
C ALA A 47 7.38 -1.35 7.19
N GLU A 48 8.13 -0.74 8.11
CA GLU A 48 7.87 -0.90 9.55
C GLU A 48 6.50 -0.30 9.84
N GLU A 49 5.54 -1.13 10.25
CA GLU A 49 4.22 -0.65 10.64
C GLU A 49 4.33 0.06 11.99
N VAL A 50 4.06 1.35 12.01
CA VAL A 50 3.88 2.08 13.27
C VAL A 50 2.63 1.50 13.94
N LYS A 51 2.81 1.01 15.17
CA LYS A 51 1.77 0.40 16.02
C LYS A 51 0.43 1.14 15.89
N PRO A 52 -0.71 0.42 15.88
CA PRO A 52 -2.02 1.05 15.76
C PRO A 52 -2.21 2.13 16.82
N ARG A 53 -2.57 3.34 16.39
CA ARG A 53 -2.89 4.44 17.29
C ARG A 53 -4.24 4.14 17.94
N GLN A 54 -4.24 3.96 19.26
CA GLN A 54 -5.47 3.84 20.03
C GLN A 54 -6.16 5.21 20.06
N ILE A 55 -7.28 5.33 19.35
CA ILE A 55 -8.13 6.52 19.43
C ILE A 55 -9.09 6.29 20.61
N ARG A 56 -8.87 7.01 21.71
CA ARG A 56 -9.82 7.03 22.83
C ARG A 56 -11.01 7.91 22.45
N ILE A 57 -12.20 7.34 22.44
CA ILE A 57 -13.44 8.09 22.28
C ILE A 57 -13.82 8.63 23.66
N ASN A 58 -13.70 9.95 23.85
CA ASN A 58 -14.25 10.60 25.02
C ASN A 58 -15.72 10.92 24.71
N ALA A 59 -16.65 10.23 25.37
CA ALA A 59 -18.03 10.68 25.41
C ALA A 59 -18.05 12.01 26.18
N GLY A 60 -18.49 13.08 25.52
CA GLY A 60 -18.66 14.39 26.16
C GLY A 60 -19.67 14.25 27.29
N ASP A 61 -19.20 14.43 28.53
CA ASP A 61 -20.04 14.47 29.71
C ASP A 61 -20.88 15.75 29.66
N SER A 62 -22.12 15.62 29.18
CA SER A 62 -23.13 16.66 29.27
C SER A 62 -23.90 16.45 30.56
N ALA A 63 -23.26 16.77 31.69
CA ALA A 63 -23.89 16.85 32.99
C ALA A 63 -23.74 18.28 33.55
N ALA A 64 -24.89 18.83 33.94
CA ALA A 64 -25.08 19.92 34.89
C ALA A 64 -24.82 21.37 34.42
N SER A 65 -25.87 22.00 33.86
CA SER A 65 -26.25 23.36 34.27
C SER A 65 -27.45 23.25 35.21
N GLY A 66 -27.18 23.21 36.51
CA GLY A 66 -28.21 23.43 37.52
C GLY A 66 -28.63 24.90 37.54
N ASN A 67 -29.88 25.14 37.90
CA ASN A 67 -30.23 26.21 38.83
C ASN A 67 -31.56 25.88 39.47
N GLY A 68 -31.50 25.53 40.75
CA GLY A 68 -32.65 25.64 41.65
C GLY A 68 -32.94 27.13 41.88
N THR A 69 -34.21 27.50 41.84
CA THR A 69 -34.69 28.75 42.43
C THR A 69 -36.03 28.45 43.12
N GLN A 70 -36.04 28.80 44.40
CA GLN A 70 -37.12 28.67 45.37
C GLN A 70 -38.26 29.65 45.09
N ALA A 71 -39.51 29.25 45.40
CA ALA A 71 -40.58 30.08 45.97
C ALA A 71 -41.82 29.16 46.16
N SER A 72 -42.19 28.80 47.39
CA SER A 72 -43.17 29.54 48.20
C SER A 72 -44.58 29.52 47.62
N SER A 73 -45.36 28.50 48.02
CA SER A 73 -46.77 28.55 48.46
C SER A 73 -47.37 27.15 48.49
#